data_AF-A0A2V9XAF2-F1
#
_entry.id   AF-A0A2V9XAF2-F1
#
_cell.length_a   1.000
_cell.length_b   1.000
_cell.length_c   1.000
_cell.angle_alpha   90.00
_cell.angle_beta   90.00
_cell.angle_gamma   90.00
#
_symmetry.space_group_name_H-M   'P 1'
#
loop_
_entity.id
_entity.type
_entity.pdbx_description
1 polymer ?
#
loop_
_entity_poly.entity_id
_entity_poly.type
_entity_poly.pdbx_seq_one_letter_code
_entity_poly.pdbx_strand_id
1 'polypeptide(L)' 'WDPNRQRLVADFSWTELGTRSLQDGAAWKQAMAVASAAYDDLHTPVVPGALFYHATSVRPGWSRNRRAVAKIGNHIFYR' A
#
# COMPACT_ATOMS: atom_id res chain seq x y z
N TRP A 1 9.32 3.40 -10.68
CA TRP A 1 10.16 4.59 -10.88
C TRP A 1 9.73 5.66 -9.91
N ASP A 2 10.60 6.04 -8.99
CA ASP A 2 10.40 7.18 -8.11
C ASP A 2 11.14 8.40 -8.69
N PRO A 3 10.43 9.44 -9.15
CA PRO A 3 11.06 10.62 -9.73
C PRO A 3 11.92 11.41 -8.74
N ASN A 4 11.61 11.35 -7.44
CA ASN A 4 12.39 12.05 -6.41
C ASN A 4 13.74 11.35 -6.14
N ARG A 5 13.81 10.04 -6.37
CA ARG A 5 15.01 9.21 -6.14
C ARG A 5 15.75 8.83 -7.43
N GLN A 6 15.17 9.14 -8.60
CA GLN A 6 15.70 8.82 -9.92
C GLN A 6 16.08 7.34 -10.11
N ARG A 7 15.28 6.42 -9.55
CA ARG A 7 15.48 4.97 -9.70
C ARG A 7 14.19 4.17 -9.56
N LEU A 8 14.25 2.89 -9.91
CA LEU A 8 13.22 1.93 -9.50
C LEU A 8 13.37 1.66 -8.00
N VAL A 9 12.24 1.60 -7.31
CA VAL A 9 12.13 1.31 -5.88
C VAL A 9 11.14 0.17 -5.71
N ALA A 10 11.25 -0.57 -4.60
CA ALA A 10 10.30 -1.60 -4.22
C ALA A 10 8.86 -1.05 -4.10
N ASP A 11 7.88 -1.91 -4.38
CA ASP A 11 6.46 -1.56 -4.26
C ASP A 11 6.05 -1.30 -2.80
N PHE A 12 6.75 -1.93 -1.86
CA PHE A 12 6.54 -1.75 -0.42
C PHE A 12 7.72 -0.99 0.17
N SER A 13 7.52 0.28 0.53
CA SER A 13 8.60 1.13 1.01
C SER A 13 9.31 0.57 2.24
N TRP A 14 8.62 -0.13 3.14
CA TRP A 14 9.23 -0.64 4.37
C TRP A 14 10.28 -1.75 4.15
N THR A 15 10.36 -2.33 2.94
CA THR A 15 11.37 -3.35 2.61
C THR A 15 12.70 -2.74 2.16
N GLU A 16 12.73 -1.45 1.83
CA GLU A 16 13.89 -0.80 1.22
C GLU A 16 14.17 0.61 1.78
N LEU A 17 13.12 1.36 2.10
CA LEU A 17 13.17 2.74 2.54
C LEU A 17 13.01 2.81 4.07
N GLY A 18 14.15 2.86 4.77
CA GLY A 18 14.23 3.06 6.21
C GLY A 18 14.74 1.84 6.97
N THR A 19 14.93 2.00 8.28
CA THR A 19 15.36 0.90 9.14
C THR A 19 14.20 -0.07 9.35
N ARG A 20 14.44 -1.36 9.10
CA ARG A 20 13.45 -2.40 9.37
C ARG A 20 13.15 -2.42 10.86
N SER A 21 11.90 -2.13 11.23
CA SER A 21 11.46 -2.19 12.62
C SER A 21 11.52 -3.64 13.11
N LEU A 22 11.78 -3.82 14.41
CA LEU A 22 11.63 -5.12 15.06
C LEU A 22 10.19 -5.61 14.91
N GLN A 23 10.04 -6.92 14.72
CA GLN A 23 8.76 -7.60 14.45
C GLN A 23 8.07 -8.01 15.76
N ASP A 24 7.94 -7.07 16.71
CA ASP A 24 7.52 -7.37 18.09
C ASP A 24 6.65 -6.28 18.75
N GLY A 25 6.68 -5.05 18.23
CA GLY A 25 5.92 -3.91 18.75
C GLY A 25 4.41 -3.92 18.45
N ALA A 26 3.69 -2.95 19.03
CA ALA A 26 2.24 -2.82 18.85
C ALA A 26 1.83 -2.64 17.38
N ALA A 27 2.59 -1.86 16.61
CA ALA A 27 2.36 -1.68 15.18
C ALA A 27 2.49 -3.00 14.40
N TRP A 28 3.48 -3.83 14.76
CA TRP A 28 3.67 -5.14 14.15
C TRP A 28 2.50 -6.08 14.47
N LYS A 29 2.09 -6.15 15.74
CA LYS A 29 0.96 -6.97 16.17
C LYS A 29 -0.34 -6.56 15.47
N GLN A 30 -0.60 -5.26 15.33
CA GLN A 30 -1.75 -4.75 14.59
C GLN A 30 -1.67 -5.12 13.11
N ALA A 31 -0.49 -4.96 12.48
CA ALA A 31 -0.30 -5.30 11.07
C ALA A 31 -0.53 -6.80 10.82
N MET A 32 -0.04 -7.67 11.71
CA MET A 32 -0.26 -9.12 11.61
C MET A 32 -1.73 -9.49 11.77
N ALA A 33 -2.45 -8.90 12.72
CA ALA A 33 -3.87 -9.16 12.90
C ALA A 33 -4.69 -8.79 11.65
N VAL A 34 -4.41 -7.64 11.03
CA VAL A 34 -5.05 -7.21 9.79
C VAL A 34 -4.68 -8.13 8.62
N ALA A 35 -3.40 -8.50 8.50
CA ALA A 35 -2.93 -9.36 7.43
C ALA A 35 -3.56 -10.76 7.50
N SER A 36 -3.62 -11.37 8.68
CA SER A 36 -4.28 -12.67 8.89
C SER A 36 -5.76 -12.60 8.56
N ALA A 37 -6.48 -11.58 9.06
CA ALA A 37 -7.91 -11.44 8.77
C ALA A 37 -8.21 -11.26 7.26
N ALA A 38 -7.34 -10.56 6.53
CA ALA A 38 -7.45 -10.40 5.09
C ALA A 38 -7.07 -11.69 4.33
N TYR A 39 -6.09 -12.44 4.82
CA TYR A 39 -5.65 -13.70 4.20
C TYR A 39 -6.70 -14.82 4.38
N ASP A 40 -7.35 -14.86 5.54
CA ASP A 40 -8.38 -15.85 5.88
C ASP A 40 -9.79 -15.46 5.36
N ASP A 41 -9.88 -14.43 4.52
CA ASP A 41 -11.14 -13.90 3.94
C ASP A 41 -12.25 -13.62 4.99
N LEU A 42 -11.85 -13.21 6.21
CA LEU A 42 -12.81 -12.96 7.30
C LEU A 42 -13.66 -11.69 7.08
N HIS A 43 -13.32 -10.88 6.08
CA HIS A 43 -14.01 -9.64 5.74
C HIS A 43 -14.19 -9.49 4.23
N THR A 44 -15.33 -8.93 3.83
CA THR A 44 -15.56 -8.56 2.43
C THR A 44 -14.55 -7.47 2.01
N PRO A 45 -13.90 -7.61 0.84
CA PRO A 45 -12.98 -6.60 0.34
C PRO A 45 -13.65 -5.22 0.25
N VAL A 46 -13.03 -4.21 0.89
CA VAL A 46 -13.54 -2.84 0.89
C VAL A 46 -13.45 -2.20 -0.51
N VAL A 47 -12.44 -2.60 -1.29
CA VAL A 47 -12.22 -2.10 -2.66
C VAL A 47 -11.99 -3.29 -3.61
N PRO A 48 -13.06 -4.00 -4.01
CA PRO A 48 -12.93 -5.24 -4.76
C PRO A 48 -12.32 -5.01 -6.15
N GLY A 49 -11.27 -5.80 -6.44
CA GLY A 49 -10.55 -5.75 -7.71
C GLY A 49 -9.61 -4.55 -7.86
N ALA A 50 -9.24 -3.86 -6.77
CA ALA A 50 -8.14 -2.91 -6.79
C ALA A 50 -6.80 -3.66 -6.83
N LEU A 51 -5.95 -3.32 -7.80
CA LEU A 51 -4.63 -3.94 -7.98
C LEU A 51 -3.47 -2.95 -7.75
N PHE A 52 -3.78 -1.65 -7.74
CA PHE A 52 -2.78 -0.61 -7.54
C PHE A 52 -3.28 0.41 -6.53
N TYR A 53 -2.36 0.98 -5.76
CA TYR A 53 -2.64 2.10 -4.89
C TYR A 53 -1.42 3.02 -4.79
N HIS A 54 -1.63 4.26 -4.37
CA HIS A 54 -0.54 5.14 -3.96
C HIS A 54 -1.03 6.09 -2.86
N ALA A 55 -0.08 6.60 -2.06
CA ALA A 55 -0.37 7.64 -1.07
C ALA A 55 -0.70 8.98 -1.75
N THR A 56 -1.62 9.77 -1.20
CA THR A 56 -2.05 11.07 -1.75
C THR A 56 -0.93 12.09 -1.89
N SER A 57 0.18 11.92 -1.16
CA SER A 57 1.38 12.74 -1.24
C SER A 57 2.30 12.38 -2.42
N VAL A 58 2.03 11.27 -3.13
CA VAL A 58 2.83 10.80 -4.26
C VAL A 58 2.05 10.98 -5.56
N ARG A 59 2.72 11.28 -6.67
CA ARG A 59 2.10 11.41 -7.99
C ARG A 59 2.81 10.49 -9.00
N PRO A 60 2.46 9.20 -9.03
CA PRO A 60 3.09 8.27 -9.96
C PRO A 60 2.61 8.53 -11.39
N GLY A 61 3.51 8.42 -12.38
CA GLY A 61 3.16 8.65 -13.79
C GLY A 61 2.05 7.73 -14.32
N TRP A 62 1.97 6.51 -13.80
CA TRP A 62 0.97 5.53 -14.22
C TRP A 62 -0.46 5.84 -13.76
N SER A 63 -0.67 6.69 -12.74
CA SER A 63 -2.01 6.91 -12.18
C SER A 63 -2.97 7.58 -13.15
N ARG A 64 -2.44 8.34 -14.12
CA ARG A 64 -3.25 9.00 -15.15
C ARG A 64 -3.94 8.02 -16.10
N ASN A 65 -3.40 6.82 -16.25
CA ASN A 65 -3.88 5.81 -17.19
C ASN A 65 -4.66 4.67 -16.51
N ARG A 66 -4.99 4.83 -15.22
CA ARG A 66 -5.75 3.83 -14.44
C ARG A 66 -7.03 4.42 -13.89
N ARG A 67 -8.04 3.59 -13.68
CA ARG A 67 -9.32 4.04 -13.14
C ARG A 67 -9.25 4.05 -11.62
N ALA A 68 -9.28 5.23 -11.01
CA ALA A 68 -9.46 5.35 -9.56
C ALA A 68 -10.83 4.79 -9.17
N VAL A 69 -10.85 3.93 -8.14
CA VAL A 69 -12.06 3.23 -7.66
C VAL A 69 -12.45 3.62 -6.24
N ALA A 70 -11.50 4.03 -5.41
CA ALA A 70 -11.76 4.47 -4.04
C ALA A 70 -10.61 5.33 -3.50
N LYS A 71 -10.90 6.12 -2.46
CA LYS A 71 -9.91 6.73 -1.58
C LYS A 71 -10.22 6.33 -0.14
N ILE A 72 -9.26 5.70 0.54
CA ILE A 72 -9.39 5.31 1.95
C ILE A 72 -8.21 5.94 2.71
N GLY A 73 -8.53 6.81 3.67
CA GLY A 73 -7.55 7.62 4.36
C GLY A 73 -6.65 8.37 3.38
N ASN A 74 -5.34 8.15 3.50
CA ASN A 74 -4.32 8.78 2.66
C ASN A 74 -3.97 7.99 1.39
N HIS A 75 -4.77 7.00 0.99
CA HIS A 75 -4.47 6.17 -0.18
C HIS A 75 -5.58 6.23 -1.23
N ILE A 76 -5.19 6.28 -2.50
CA ILE A 76 -6.08 6.18 -3.65
C ILE A 76 -5.86 4.82 -4.32
N PHE A 77 -6.94 4.09 -4.54
CA PHE A 77 -6.96 2.74 -5.10
C PHE A 77 -7.44 2.74 -6.55
N TYR A 78 -6.89 1.83 -7.35
CA TYR A 78 -7.10 1.77 -8.80
C TYR A 78 -7.38 0.35 -9.27
N ARG A 79 -8.17 0.26 -10.33
CA ARG A 79 -8.25 -0.91 -11.21
C ARG A 79 -7.38 -0.67 -12.45
#